data_AF-A0A5E4YPM4-F1
#
_entry.id   AF-A0A5E4YPM4-F1
#
_cell.length_a   1.000
_cell.length_b   1.000
_cell.length_c   1.000
_cell.angle_alpha   90.00
_cell.angle_beta   90.00
_cell.angle_gamma   90.00
#
_symmetry.space_group_name_H-M   'P 1'
#
loop_
_entity.id
_entity.type
_entity.pdbx_description
1 polymer ?
#
loop_
_entity_poly.entity_id
_entity_poly.type
_entity_poly.pdbx_seq_one_letter_code
_entity_poly.pdbx_strand_id
1 'polypeptide(L)'
;MPPNPDTLTRPVHQPEPGASADAQAEQPQPPAKTASAAASPAATPAATPTAPTVPTTPAAPAVGQQPIAEVASDRNPIGAPVAASREDVKAAGVGSAGGTIGSGTGATSASSGGAGGSGGSGGSGGSGGGEPPHQPTFGGSAPRPGSPASMGGAPSYLQAGDSPWSVLRRIMGARFRAWYDRAGQRITQRTLKIGISARIFHPEPGNKGLRSKTLQYLEESIAHWVMSRDVLVFMIPTVDTQGQLHPSHIRLHDYAKHLDGLVLQGGADVAPLTYSEVATRHEWQGDRMRDMYELELLHEFVEQGKPILGVCRGCQLINVAFGGTLHQDIATDLPEAIPHVTETYEHNRHTLTFPEGSSLAQMLGPVDVPIVNSIHHQSVKTLGRDLSVEAMCAEDGVVEAIRYRKAPFVMGLQWHPEFHRAGGPEFLDCTPVLDNFLRAARETRF
;
A
#
# COMPACT_ATOMS: atom_id res chain seq x y z
N MET A 1 -39.78 -33.32 -40.66
CA MET A 1 -40.82 -33.57 -39.64
C MET A 1 -40.22 -34.53 -38.61
N PRO A 2 -40.13 -34.15 -37.33
CA PRO A 2 -39.65 -35.06 -36.29
C PRO A 2 -40.84 -35.89 -35.74
N PRO A 3 -40.56 -36.96 -34.97
CA PRO A 3 -41.43 -37.31 -33.87
C PRO A 3 -40.76 -37.03 -32.51
N ASN A 4 -41.60 -36.46 -31.66
CA ASN A 4 -41.44 -36.10 -30.25
C ASN A 4 -41.59 -37.37 -29.35
N PRO A 5 -41.57 -37.29 -28.01
CA PRO A 5 -40.91 -38.24 -27.12
C PRO A 5 -41.96 -38.99 -26.26
N ASP A 6 -41.49 -39.60 -25.18
CA ASP A 6 -42.23 -40.13 -24.03
C ASP A 6 -42.86 -41.53 -24.16
N THR A 7 -42.22 -42.49 -23.49
CA THR A 7 -42.94 -43.52 -22.74
C THR A 7 -42.10 -44.04 -21.56
N LEU A 8 -42.39 -43.47 -20.38
CA LEU A 8 -42.63 -44.11 -19.09
C LEU A 8 -41.88 -45.43 -18.75
N THR A 9 -41.12 -45.41 -17.65
CA THR A 9 -41.35 -46.31 -16.48
C THR A 9 -40.44 -45.94 -15.28
N ARG A 10 -41.09 -45.71 -14.13
CA ARG A 10 -40.58 -45.77 -12.74
C ARG A 10 -41.42 -46.87 -12.05
N PRO A 11 -41.19 -47.33 -10.79
CA PRO A 11 -40.02 -47.25 -9.89
C PRO A 11 -39.68 -48.62 -9.21
N VAL A 12 -38.51 -48.75 -8.55
CA VAL A 12 -38.35 -49.67 -7.39
C VAL A 12 -37.49 -49.00 -6.31
N HIS A 13 -37.87 -49.28 -5.08
CA HIS A 13 -37.65 -48.61 -3.80
C HIS A 13 -36.45 -49.23 -3.03
N GLN A 14 -35.51 -48.38 -2.55
CA GLN A 14 -34.74 -48.37 -1.27
C GLN A 14 -34.00 -49.64 -0.74
N PRO A 15 -33.07 -49.55 0.25
CA PRO A 15 -32.82 -48.45 1.20
C PRO A 15 -31.35 -48.02 1.46
N GLU A 16 -31.20 -46.84 2.05
CA GLU A 16 -30.03 -46.43 2.83
C GLU A 16 -30.03 -47.04 4.24
N PRO A 17 -28.87 -47.02 4.92
CA PRO A 17 -28.85 -46.76 6.36
C PRO A 17 -27.86 -45.65 6.74
N GLY A 18 -28.40 -44.55 7.26
CA GLY A 18 -28.36 -44.27 8.71
C GLY A 18 -27.02 -43.88 9.34
N ALA A 19 -26.96 -42.62 9.78
CA ALA A 19 -25.97 -42.06 10.69
C ALA A 19 -26.03 -42.66 12.11
N SER A 20 -24.87 -42.76 12.77
CA SER A 20 -24.73 -42.48 14.20
C SER A 20 -23.33 -41.99 14.54
N ALA A 21 -23.28 -41.01 15.43
CA ALA A 21 -22.10 -40.46 16.07
C ALA A 21 -21.32 -41.50 16.87
N ASP A 22 -20.00 -41.32 16.98
CA ASP A 22 -19.34 -41.33 18.28
C ASP A 22 -17.92 -40.75 18.22
N ALA A 23 -17.58 -40.07 19.31
CA ALA A 23 -16.37 -39.33 19.57
C ALA A 23 -15.10 -40.21 19.53
N GLN A 24 -14.01 -39.65 19.00
CA GLN A 24 -12.67 -40.13 19.34
C GLN A 24 -11.95 -39.08 20.17
N ALA A 25 -11.72 -39.48 21.42
CA ALA A 25 -11.01 -38.78 22.45
C ALA A 25 -9.51 -38.68 22.13
N GLU A 26 -9.05 -37.44 22.16
CA GLU A 26 -7.89 -36.94 22.90
C GLU A 26 -7.15 -38.00 23.74
N GLN A 27 -5.91 -38.33 23.34
CA GLN A 27 -4.95 -38.99 24.23
C GLN A 27 -4.02 -37.95 24.86
N PRO A 28 -3.83 -37.97 26.19
CA PRO A 28 -3.08 -36.95 26.91
C PRO A 28 -1.56 -37.18 26.86
N GLN A 29 -0.81 -36.14 26.51
CA GLN A 29 0.63 -36.03 26.81
C GLN A 29 0.83 -35.80 28.33
N PRO A 30 1.84 -36.42 28.96
CA PRO A 30 2.12 -36.22 30.38
C PRO A 30 2.82 -34.87 30.65
N PRO A 31 2.59 -34.26 31.84
CA PRO A 31 3.09 -32.92 32.14
C PRO A 31 4.59 -32.89 32.43
N ALA A 32 5.29 -31.94 31.82
CA ALA A 32 6.65 -31.55 32.17
C ALA A 32 6.66 -30.94 33.58
N LYS A 33 7.39 -31.56 34.50
CA LYS A 33 7.65 -31.04 35.84
C LYS A 33 8.60 -29.85 35.77
N THR A 34 8.17 -28.76 36.40
CA THR A 34 9.02 -27.70 36.91
C THR A 34 9.95 -28.23 38.02
N ALA A 35 11.23 -27.90 37.95
CA ALA A 35 12.14 -27.92 39.09
C ALA A 35 13.14 -26.77 38.96
N SER A 36 12.92 -25.77 39.83
CA SER A 36 13.89 -24.78 40.26
C SER A 36 14.98 -25.45 41.11
N ALA A 37 16.25 -25.12 40.90
CA ALA A 37 17.23 -25.00 41.98
C ALA A 37 18.52 -24.33 41.48
N ALA A 38 18.90 -23.27 42.19
CA ALA A 38 20.13 -22.52 42.09
C ALA A 38 21.36 -23.32 42.56
N ALA A 39 22.52 -23.07 41.95
CA ALA A 39 23.83 -23.11 42.63
C ALA A 39 24.94 -22.50 41.74
N SER A 40 25.32 -21.26 42.04
CA SER A 40 26.72 -20.77 42.02
C SER A 40 27.14 -20.63 43.50
N PRO A 41 28.42 -20.78 43.91
CA PRO A 41 29.56 -20.03 43.34
C PRO A 41 30.93 -20.75 43.37
N ALA A 42 31.92 -20.22 42.64
CA ALA A 42 33.28 -19.94 43.14
C ALA A 42 34.17 -19.33 42.04
N ALA A 43 35.05 -18.44 42.48
CA ALA A 43 35.81 -17.46 41.71
C ALA A 43 37.16 -17.98 41.13
N THR A 44 37.51 -17.46 39.94
CA THR A 44 38.70 -16.66 39.53
C THR A 44 40.09 -17.08 40.11
N PRO A 45 41.23 -17.08 39.36
CA PRO A 45 41.63 -15.92 38.55
C PRO A 45 42.46 -16.08 37.25
N ALA A 46 42.28 -15.05 36.41
CA ALA A 46 43.21 -14.30 35.55
C ALA A 46 44.44 -14.97 34.89
N ALA A 47 44.52 -14.84 33.56
CA ALA A 47 45.76 -14.58 32.83
C ALA A 47 45.51 -13.81 31.51
N THR A 48 46.39 -12.86 31.26
CA THR A 48 46.47 -11.74 30.28
C THR A 48 46.70 -12.21 28.82
N PRO A 49 46.42 -11.38 27.77
CA PRO A 49 46.35 -11.84 26.38
C PRO A 49 47.67 -11.72 25.62
N THR A 50 47.90 -12.60 24.63
CA THR A 50 48.98 -12.50 23.64
C THR A 50 48.41 -12.32 22.24
N ALA A 51 48.94 -11.30 21.54
CA ALA A 51 48.62 -10.88 20.17
C ALA A 51 49.30 -11.79 19.10
N PRO A 52 49.00 -11.60 17.80
CA PRO A 52 48.98 -12.68 16.80
C PRO A 52 50.31 -12.90 16.05
N THR A 53 50.51 -14.12 15.58
CA THR A 53 51.61 -14.54 14.69
C THR A 53 51.20 -14.47 13.22
N VAL A 54 52.07 -13.84 12.42
CA VAL A 54 52.04 -13.73 10.96
C VAL A 54 52.48 -15.06 10.31
N PRO A 55 51.91 -15.47 9.16
CA PRO A 55 52.60 -16.32 8.22
C PRO A 55 52.95 -15.60 6.90
N THR A 56 54.16 -15.90 6.47
CA THR A 56 54.91 -15.44 5.30
C THR A 56 54.43 -15.97 3.95
N THR A 57 54.62 -15.14 2.91
CA THR A 57 54.50 -15.39 1.46
C THR A 57 55.43 -16.49 0.93
N PRO A 58 55.07 -17.16 -0.18
CA PRO A 58 56.04 -17.50 -1.20
C PRO A 58 55.69 -16.94 -2.59
N ALA A 59 56.76 -16.67 -3.35
CA ALA A 59 56.80 -15.96 -4.62
C ALA A 59 56.30 -16.77 -5.84
N ALA A 60 55.96 -16.03 -6.89
CA ALA A 60 55.44 -16.45 -8.20
C ALA A 60 56.43 -17.23 -9.09
N PRO A 61 55.94 -17.69 -10.26
CA PRO A 61 56.66 -17.51 -11.51
C PRO A 61 55.85 -16.70 -12.54
N ALA A 62 56.58 -15.90 -13.33
CA ALA A 62 56.07 -15.09 -14.43
C ALA A 62 56.06 -15.86 -15.76
N VAL A 63 55.20 -15.44 -16.71
CA VAL A 63 55.51 -15.09 -18.13
C VAL A 63 54.22 -15.11 -18.96
N GLY A 64 53.99 -14.03 -19.74
CA GLY A 64 53.14 -14.04 -20.94
C GLY A 64 52.24 -12.80 -21.12
N GLN A 65 52.79 -11.72 -21.70
CA GLN A 65 52.03 -10.55 -22.16
C GLN A 65 51.70 -10.61 -23.66
N GLN A 66 50.63 -9.89 -24.02
CA GLN A 66 50.20 -9.32 -25.33
C GLN A 66 49.02 -10.04 -26.03
N PRO A 67 48.11 -9.32 -26.73
CA PRO A 67 47.59 -7.97 -26.49
C PRO A 67 46.06 -7.87 -26.47
N ILE A 68 45.62 -6.74 -25.93
CA ILE A 68 44.27 -6.16 -25.84
C ILE A 68 43.66 -5.93 -27.24
N ALA A 69 42.49 -6.52 -27.49
CA ALA A 69 41.62 -6.18 -28.61
C ALA A 69 40.44 -5.34 -28.09
N GLU A 70 40.35 -4.15 -28.65
CA GLU A 70 39.33 -3.12 -28.49
C GLU A 70 37.99 -3.63 -29.06
N VAL A 71 36.93 -3.69 -28.24
CA VAL A 71 35.56 -3.93 -28.72
C VAL A 71 34.64 -2.84 -28.18
N ALA A 72 34.30 -1.97 -29.12
CA ALA A 72 33.17 -1.08 -29.29
C ALA A 72 32.14 -0.95 -28.16
N SER A 73 31.90 0.32 -27.83
CA SER A 73 30.74 0.85 -27.13
C SER A 73 29.44 0.64 -27.92
N ASP A 74 28.64 -0.35 -27.54
CA ASP A 74 27.23 -0.43 -27.98
C ASP A 74 26.35 0.41 -27.05
N ARG A 75 26.13 1.65 -27.49
CA ARG A 75 25.03 2.50 -27.03
C ARG A 75 23.73 1.85 -27.50
N ASN A 76 22.95 1.33 -26.55
CA ASN A 76 21.62 0.80 -26.81
C ASN A 76 20.62 1.99 -26.94
N PRO A 77 20.10 2.35 -28.13
CA PRO A 77 19.13 3.42 -28.26
C PRO A 77 17.72 2.86 -28.12
N ILE A 78 16.99 3.43 -27.16
CA ILE A 78 15.54 3.27 -26.98
C ILE A 78 14.84 3.61 -28.31
N GLY A 79 13.89 2.77 -28.69
CA GLY A 79 13.34 2.64 -30.03
C GLY A 79 12.81 3.92 -30.68
N ALA A 80 13.22 4.13 -31.93
CA ALA A 80 12.53 5.00 -32.89
C ALA A 80 11.57 4.16 -33.76
N PRO A 81 10.41 4.69 -34.17
CA PRO A 81 9.41 3.93 -34.92
C PRO A 81 9.86 3.71 -36.37
N VAL A 82 9.83 2.46 -36.82
CA VAL A 82 10.04 2.08 -38.22
C VAL A 82 8.74 2.34 -38.99
N ALA A 83 8.84 3.11 -40.07
CA ALA A 83 7.74 3.38 -40.99
C ALA A 83 7.31 2.09 -41.72
N ALA A 84 6.03 1.71 -41.55
CA ALA A 84 5.43 0.62 -42.31
C ALA A 84 4.99 1.11 -43.70
N SER A 85 5.47 0.43 -44.73
CA SER A 85 5.02 0.52 -46.12
C SER A 85 3.58 0.00 -46.26
N ARG A 86 2.77 0.74 -47.02
CA ARG A 86 1.41 0.40 -47.44
C ARG A 86 1.40 -0.77 -48.43
N GLU A 87 0.50 -1.73 -48.23
CA GLU A 87 -0.28 -2.38 -49.30
C GLU A 87 -1.46 -3.20 -48.73
N ASP A 88 -2.67 -2.73 -49.06
CA ASP A 88 -3.97 -3.39 -49.34
C ASP A 88 -4.42 -4.68 -48.63
N VAL A 89 -5.53 -4.59 -47.86
CA VAL A 89 -6.73 -5.47 -47.99
C VAL A 89 -8.04 -4.76 -47.54
N LYS A 90 -8.81 -4.34 -48.54
CA LYS A 90 -10.29 -4.40 -48.76
C LYS A 90 -11.32 -4.54 -47.60
N ALA A 91 -12.04 -3.43 -47.39
CA ALA A 91 -13.50 -3.19 -47.30
C ALA A 91 -14.53 -4.25 -46.81
N ALA A 92 -15.30 -3.83 -45.79
CA ALA A 92 -16.78 -3.89 -45.68
C ALA A 92 -17.20 -2.93 -44.54
N GLY A 93 -18.18 -2.02 -44.58
CA GLY A 93 -19.18 -1.68 -45.58
C GLY A 93 -20.61 -1.68 -45.02
N VAL A 94 -20.98 -0.87 -44.01
CA VAL A 94 -22.36 -0.48 -43.61
C VAL A 94 -22.23 0.74 -42.69
N GLY A 95 -22.94 1.87 -42.73
CA GLY A 95 -24.07 2.40 -43.50
C GLY A 95 -24.57 3.62 -42.69
N SER A 96 -24.51 4.81 -43.28
CA SER A 96 -24.92 6.08 -42.68
C SER A 96 -26.44 6.26 -42.72
N ALA A 97 -27.03 6.81 -41.66
CA ALA A 97 -28.30 7.53 -41.74
C ALA A 97 -28.30 8.67 -40.71
N GLY A 98 -28.24 9.90 -41.23
CA GLY A 98 -28.44 11.13 -40.46
C GLY A 98 -29.92 11.46 -40.26
N GLY A 99 -30.19 12.31 -39.28
CA GLY A 99 -31.49 12.91 -39.04
C GLY A 99 -31.38 14.08 -38.07
N THR A 100 -31.40 15.30 -38.62
CA THR A 100 -31.53 16.58 -37.90
C THR A 100 -33.01 16.98 -37.73
N ILE A 101 -33.22 17.95 -36.82
CA ILE A 101 -34.35 18.90 -36.65
C ILE A 101 -35.27 18.61 -35.45
N GLY A 102 -35.42 19.63 -34.58
CA GLY A 102 -36.57 19.74 -33.68
C GLY A 102 -36.41 20.63 -32.45
N SER A 103 -36.27 21.94 -32.62
CA SER A 103 -36.49 22.96 -31.58
C SER A 103 -37.94 23.01 -31.12
N GLY A 104 -38.20 23.14 -29.81
CA GLY A 104 -39.54 23.35 -29.26
C GLY A 104 -39.52 23.87 -27.82
N THR A 105 -39.78 25.16 -27.68
CA THR A 105 -40.02 25.93 -26.45
C THR A 105 -41.31 25.52 -25.74
N GLY A 106 -41.33 25.61 -24.39
CA GLY A 106 -42.56 25.55 -23.60
C GLY A 106 -42.31 25.82 -22.12
N ALA A 107 -42.69 27.02 -21.67
CA ALA A 107 -42.52 27.54 -20.31
C ALA A 107 -43.73 27.24 -19.40
N THR A 108 -43.56 27.59 -18.12
CA THR A 108 -44.54 27.74 -17.02
C THR A 108 -44.91 26.43 -16.30
N SER A 109 -45.05 26.36 -14.98
CA SER A 109 -45.44 27.37 -13.98
C SER A 109 -44.92 27.04 -12.57
N ALA A 110 -44.90 28.07 -11.72
CA ALA A 110 -44.53 28.07 -10.32
C ALA A 110 -45.75 28.07 -9.39
N SER A 111 -45.62 27.52 -8.18
CA SER A 111 -46.26 27.92 -6.90
C SER A 111 -45.68 27.01 -5.80
N SER A 112 -44.97 27.47 -4.75
CA SER A 112 -45.25 28.38 -3.63
C SER A 112 -45.98 27.73 -2.44
N GLY A 113 -45.39 27.88 -1.25
CA GLY A 113 -46.01 27.66 0.08
C GLY A 113 -45.51 26.37 0.75
N GLY A 114 -45.13 26.31 2.02
CA GLY A 114 -45.29 27.21 3.15
C GLY A 114 -45.00 26.41 4.44
N ALA A 115 -44.59 27.10 5.50
CA ALA A 115 -43.98 26.58 6.72
C ALA A 115 -44.95 25.97 7.78
N GLY A 116 -44.35 25.36 8.82
CA GLY A 116 -44.92 25.09 10.15
C GLY A 116 -45.38 23.63 10.35
N GLY A 117 -45.23 22.96 11.49
CA GLY A 117 -44.73 23.27 12.83
C GLY A 117 -45.17 22.16 13.80
N SER A 118 -44.30 21.82 14.75
CA SER A 118 -44.54 21.25 16.10
C SER A 118 -45.51 20.09 16.36
N GLY A 119 -44.99 19.08 17.09
CA GLY A 119 -45.55 18.66 18.40
C GLY A 119 -46.24 17.29 18.46
N GLY A 120 -45.92 16.49 19.49
CA GLY A 120 -46.80 15.39 19.92
C GLY A 120 -46.09 14.20 20.57
N SER A 121 -46.17 14.14 21.89
CA SER A 121 -45.69 13.13 22.84
C SER A 121 -46.48 11.81 22.84
N GLY A 122 -45.87 10.73 23.37
CA GLY A 122 -46.58 9.56 23.91
C GLY A 122 -45.67 8.58 24.65
N GLY A 123 -45.83 8.46 25.97
CA GLY A 123 -45.42 7.29 26.78
C GLY A 123 -46.34 6.09 26.50
N SER A 124 -46.30 4.92 27.12
CA SER A 124 -45.51 4.28 28.18
C SER A 124 -46.11 2.86 28.33
N GLY A 125 -45.34 1.88 28.82
CA GLY A 125 -45.90 0.73 29.55
C GLY A 125 -45.52 -0.68 29.05
N GLY A 126 -45.13 -1.55 29.99
CA GLY A 126 -45.17 -3.01 29.80
C GLY A 126 -44.05 -3.81 30.47
N SER A 127 -44.26 -4.19 31.72
CA SER A 127 -43.43 -5.01 32.63
C SER A 127 -43.49 -6.53 32.36
N GLY A 128 -42.45 -7.29 32.75
CA GLY A 128 -42.62 -8.70 33.15
C GLY A 128 -41.39 -9.62 33.17
N GLY A 129 -40.79 -9.82 34.35
CA GLY A 129 -40.49 -11.14 34.95
C GLY A 129 -39.22 -11.94 34.57
N GLY A 130 -38.38 -12.24 35.58
CA GLY A 130 -37.51 -13.43 35.63
C GLY A 130 -36.03 -13.18 35.99
N GLU A 131 -35.62 -13.56 37.20
CA GLU A 131 -34.29 -13.35 37.82
C GLU A 131 -33.22 -14.38 37.33
N PRO A 132 -31.94 -13.98 37.18
CA PRO A 132 -30.85 -14.86 36.72
C PRO A 132 -30.05 -15.51 37.88
N PRO A 133 -29.41 -16.67 37.70
CA PRO A 133 -28.54 -17.23 38.73
C PRO A 133 -27.06 -16.78 38.58
N HIS A 134 -26.49 -16.39 39.73
CA HIS A 134 -25.08 -16.35 40.16
C HIS A 134 -24.12 -15.26 39.62
N GLN A 135 -24.01 -14.17 40.39
CA GLN A 135 -22.81 -13.32 40.45
C GLN A 135 -21.72 -13.97 41.34
N PRO A 136 -20.43 -13.89 40.98
CA PRO A 136 -19.34 -14.18 41.90
C PRO A 136 -19.21 -13.08 42.97
N THR A 137 -19.03 -13.52 44.22
CA THR A 137 -18.82 -12.69 45.41
C THR A 137 -17.43 -12.06 45.41
N PHE A 138 -17.35 -10.73 45.52
CA PHE A 138 -16.09 -10.01 45.80
C PHE A 138 -16.05 -9.61 47.28
N GLY A 139 -14.99 -10.04 47.97
CA GLY A 139 -14.70 -9.69 49.37
C GLY A 139 -14.54 -8.18 49.58
N GLY A 140 -15.09 -7.68 50.69
CA GLY A 140 -15.32 -6.25 50.94
C GLY A 140 -14.10 -5.42 51.34
N SER A 141 -13.07 -5.26 50.50
CA SER A 141 -12.02 -4.26 50.78
C SER A 141 -11.29 -3.63 49.59
N ALA A 142 -11.79 -3.74 48.36
CA ALA A 142 -11.26 -2.95 47.24
C ALA A 142 -12.26 -1.85 46.82
N PRO A 143 -11.88 -0.57 46.77
CA PRO A 143 -12.77 0.49 46.27
C PRO A 143 -13.09 0.24 44.79
N ARG A 144 -14.37 0.39 44.41
CA ARG A 144 -14.84 0.24 43.03
C ARG A 144 -14.14 1.27 42.11
N PRO A 145 -13.77 0.89 40.88
CA PRO A 145 -13.29 1.86 39.88
C PRO A 145 -14.31 3.00 39.72
N GLY A 146 -13.87 4.25 39.92
CA GLY A 146 -14.74 5.43 39.85
C GLY A 146 -15.31 5.93 41.18
N SER A 147 -14.93 5.36 42.32
CA SER A 147 -15.27 5.93 43.63
C SER A 147 -14.52 7.27 43.87
N PRO A 148 -15.07 8.24 44.62
CA PRO A 148 -14.43 9.55 44.88
C PRO A 148 -13.01 9.46 45.46
N ALA A 149 -12.67 8.36 46.13
CA ALA A 149 -11.34 8.08 46.65
C ALA A 149 -10.29 7.71 45.56
N SER A 150 -10.70 7.49 44.31
CA SER A 150 -9.81 7.16 43.17
C SER A 150 -9.53 8.36 42.24
N MET A 151 -10.15 9.53 42.47
CA MET A 151 -9.91 10.76 41.73
C MET A 151 -9.03 11.75 42.51
N GLY A 152 -7.89 11.26 42.99
CA GLY A 152 -6.94 12.02 43.81
C GLY A 152 -5.67 12.45 43.08
N GLY A 153 -5.76 12.83 41.80
CA GLY A 153 -4.62 13.34 41.03
C GLY A 153 -5.04 14.49 40.16
N ALA A 154 -4.42 15.66 40.33
CA ALA A 154 -4.62 16.77 39.41
C ALA A 154 -4.24 16.31 37.99
N PRO A 155 -5.04 16.65 36.96
CA PRO A 155 -4.70 16.36 35.57
C PRO A 155 -3.24 16.73 35.27
N SER A 156 -2.53 15.93 34.48
CA SER A 156 -1.08 16.10 34.20
C SER A 156 -0.69 17.48 33.63
N TYR A 157 -1.65 18.28 33.18
CA TYR A 157 -1.44 19.65 32.70
C TYR A 157 -1.58 20.73 33.78
N LEU A 158 -1.95 20.38 35.01
CA LEU A 158 -2.05 21.29 36.16
C LEU A 158 -0.80 21.14 37.03
N GLN A 159 -0.05 22.21 37.19
CA GLN A 159 1.11 22.26 38.07
C GLN A 159 0.70 22.74 39.46
N ALA A 160 1.45 22.34 40.50
CA ALA A 160 1.20 22.79 41.87
C ALA A 160 1.31 24.33 41.94
N GLY A 161 0.21 25.00 42.28
CA GLY A 161 0.12 26.47 42.32
C GLY A 161 -0.51 27.14 41.09
N ASP A 162 -1.02 26.37 40.13
CA ASP A 162 -1.72 26.93 38.98
C ASP A 162 -3.03 27.63 39.39
N SER A 163 -3.17 28.90 38.99
CA SER A 163 -4.44 29.62 39.10
C SER A 163 -5.32 29.30 37.89
N PRO A 164 -6.66 29.38 38.00
CA PRO A 164 -7.56 29.23 36.85
C PRO A 164 -7.18 30.15 35.68
N TRP A 165 -6.60 31.31 36.00
CA TRP A 165 -6.13 32.28 35.03
C TRP A 165 -4.81 31.87 34.34
N SER A 166 -3.85 31.26 35.06
CA SER A 166 -2.59 30.78 34.45
C SER A 166 -2.82 29.64 33.47
N VAL A 167 -3.73 28.72 33.81
CA VAL A 167 -4.13 27.61 32.95
C VAL A 167 -4.84 28.12 31.69
N LEU A 168 -5.80 29.03 31.85
CA LEU A 168 -6.50 29.65 30.72
C LEU A 168 -5.53 30.41 29.81
N ARG A 169 -4.58 31.16 30.38
CA ARG A 169 -3.53 31.86 29.63
C ARG A 169 -2.61 30.90 28.87
N ARG A 170 -2.24 29.77 29.47
CA ARG A 170 -1.39 28.76 28.82
C ARG A 170 -2.13 28.07 27.68
N ILE A 171 -3.41 27.72 27.87
CA ILE A 171 -4.26 27.15 26.82
C ILE A 171 -4.46 28.16 25.68
N MET A 172 -4.83 29.40 25.99
CA MET A 172 -5.02 30.45 24.98
C MET A 172 -3.71 30.79 24.27
N GLY A 173 -2.58 30.81 24.99
CA GLY A 173 -1.25 31.02 24.43
C GLY A 173 -0.80 29.88 23.52
N ALA A 174 -1.03 28.62 23.90
CA ALA A 174 -0.75 27.46 23.05
C ALA A 174 -1.64 27.44 21.80
N ARG A 175 -2.93 27.79 21.93
CA ARG A 175 -3.85 27.93 20.80
C ARG A 175 -3.49 29.08 19.88
N PHE A 176 -3.06 30.21 20.43
CA PHE A 176 -2.61 31.37 19.66
C PHE A 176 -1.29 31.06 18.94
N ARG A 177 -0.34 30.39 19.60
CA ARG A 177 0.92 29.94 18.97
C ARG A 177 0.66 28.92 17.87
N ALA A 178 -0.15 27.89 18.12
CA ALA A 178 -0.57 26.94 17.08
C ALA A 178 -1.33 27.63 15.93
N TRP A 179 -2.14 28.66 16.20
CA TRP A 179 -2.80 29.45 15.18
C TRP A 179 -1.81 30.31 14.39
N TYR A 180 -0.84 30.94 15.06
CA TYR A 180 0.19 31.77 14.44
C TYR A 180 1.17 30.94 13.61
N ASP A 181 1.59 29.77 14.10
CA ASP A 181 2.39 28.80 13.36
C ASP A 181 1.62 28.30 12.12
N ARG A 182 0.33 27.96 12.29
CA ARG A 182 -0.54 27.53 11.19
C ARG A 182 -0.85 28.67 10.20
N ALA A 183 -0.94 29.91 10.66
CA ALA A 183 -1.13 31.08 9.80
C ALA A 183 0.17 31.47 9.07
N GLY A 184 1.31 31.45 9.74
CA GLY A 184 2.63 31.72 9.17
C GLY A 184 3.03 30.67 8.13
N GLN A 185 2.74 29.40 8.37
CA GLN A 185 2.91 28.30 7.41
C GLN A 185 2.02 28.47 6.17
N ARG A 186 0.74 28.85 6.35
CA ARG A 186 -0.22 29.08 5.26
C ARG A 186 0.07 30.33 4.42
N ILE A 187 0.64 31.37 5.03
CA ILE A 187 0.96 32.63 4.34
C ILE A 187 2.24 32.51 3.49
N THR A 188 3.13 31.56 3.78
CA THR A 188 4.45 31.45 3.15
C THR A 188 4.64 30.26 2.21
N GLN A 189 3.80 29.21 2.28
CA GLN A 189 3.95 28.03 1.41
C GLN A 189 2.73 27.80 0.51
N ARG A 190 2.94 27.90 -0.81
CA ARG A 190 1.96 27.49 -1.82
C ARG A 190 1.65 25.99 -1.64
N THR A 191 0.38 25.62 -1.66
CA THR A 191 -0.07 24.22 -1.59
C THR A 191 0.64 23.36 -2.64
N LEU A 192 1.13 22.18 -2.23
CA LEU A 192 1.74 21.22 -3.13
C LEU A 192 0.68 20.52 -3.98
N LYS A 193 1.05 20.19 -5.22
CA LYS A 193 0.25 19.45 -6.19
C LYS A 193 0.86 18.07 -6.37
N ILE A 194 0.27 17.04 -5.78
CA ILE A 194 0.78 15.68 -5.85
C ILE A 194 -0.02 14.89 -6.87
N GLY A 195 0.68 14.28 -7.82
CA GLY A 195 0.09 13.36 -8.79
C GLY A 195 -0.07 11.97 -8.20
N ILE A 196 -1.19 11.31 -8.47
CA ILE A 196 -1.37 9.88 -8.23
C ILE A 196 -1.70 9.20 -9.56
N SER A 197 -0.95 8.17 -9.93
CA SER A 197 -1.20 7.42 -11.17
C SER A 197 -2.58 6.77 -11.15
N ALA A 198 -3.36 6.84 -12.23
CA ALA A 198 -4.63 6.14 -12.31
C ALA A 198 -4.47 4.60 -12.36
N ARG A 199 -5.40 3.89 -11.73
CA ARG A 199 -5.64 2.46 -11.99
C ARG A 199 -6.51 2.32 -13.23
N ILE A 200 -6.31 1.22 -13.96
CA ILE A 200 -7.09 0.88 -15.15
C ILE A 200 -7.99 -0.30 -14.81
N PHE A 201 -9.28 -0.14 -15.03
CA PHE A 201 -10.23 -1.25 -15.07
C PHE A 201 -10.49 -1.58 -16.54
N HIS A 202 -10.15 -2.81 -16.94
CA HIS A 202 -10.38 -3.28 -18.30
C HIS A 202 -11.79 -3.86 -18.44
N PRO A 203 -12.46 -3.65 -19.59
CA PRO A 203 -13.83 -4.10 -19.78
C PRO A 203 -13.94 -5.62 -19.76
N GLU A 204 -14.94 -6.12 -19.04
CA GLU A 204 -15.25 -7.55 -18.97
C GLU A 204 -16.21 -7.94 -20.11
N PRO A 205 -15.87 -8.93 -20.97
CA PRO A 205 -16.73 -9.34 -22.08
C PRO A 205 -18.13 -9.73 -21.59
N GLY A 206 -19.17 -9.27 -22.29
CA GLY A 206 -20.56 -9.60 -21.99
C GLY A 206 -21.22 -8.78 -20.89
N ASN A 207 -20.48 -7.92 -20.18
CA ASN A 207 -21.07 -6.98 -19.23
C ASN A 207 -21.71 -5.77 -19.94
N LYS A 208 -22.59 -5.07 -19.21
CA LYS A 208 -23.20 -3.80 -19.63
C LYS A 208 -22.79 -2.68 -18.67
N GLY A 209 -22.98 -1.43 -19.10
CA GLY A 209 -22.78 -0.26 -18.24
C GLY A 209 -21.30 0.08 -18.02
N LEU A 210 -20.90 0.36 -16.79
CA LEU A 210 -19.53 0.75 -16.47
C LEU A 210 -18.52 -0.39 -16.68
N ARG A 211 -18.93 -1.63 -16.42
CA ARG A 211 -18.08 -2.82 -16.58
C ARG A 211 -17.76 -3.18 -18.03
N SER A 212 -18.46 -2.57 -19.00
CA SER A 212 -18.20 -2.76 -20.42
C SER A 212 -17.26 -1.69 -21.01
N LYS A 213 -16.71 -0.81 -20.17
CA LYS A 213 -15.83 0.29 -20.59
C LYS A 213 -14.50 0.18 -19.89
N THR A 214 -13.45 0.70 -20.53
CA THR A 214 -12.19 0.97 -19.84
C THR A 214 -12.42 2.14 -18.90
N LEU A 215 -12.23 1.93 -17.60
CA LEU A 215 -12.33 2.98 -16.58
C LEU A 215 -10.95 3.31 -16.06
N GLN A 216 -10.74 4.58 -15.75
CA GLN A 216 -9.58 5.04 -15.01
C GLN A 216 -10.05 5.57 -13.68
N TYR A 217 -9.45 5.10 -12.59
CA TYR A 217 -9.93 5.38 -11.25
C TYR A 217 -8.79 5.59 -10.26
N LEU A 218 -9.12 6.28 -9.18
CA LEU A 218 -8.24 6.55 -8.04
C LEU A 218 -8.87 5.94 -6.81
N GLU A 219 -8.08 5.23 -6.01
CA GLU A 219 -8.56 4.68 -4.75
C GLU A 219 -8.71 5.79 -3.69
N GLU A 220 -9.81 5.74 -2.93
CA GLU A 220 -10.11 6.76 -1.91
C GLU A 220 -9.06 6.77 -0.79
N SER A 221 -8.63 5.60 -0.34
CA SER A 221 -7.67 5.39 0.76
C SER A 221 -6.36 6.14 0.51
N ILE A 222 -5.70 5.89 -0.64
CA ILE A 222 -4.42 6.51 -0.99
C ILE A 222 -4.57 8.02 -1.18
N ALA A 223 -5.68 8.46 -1.79
CA ALA A 223 -5.95 9.88 -1.97
C ALA A 223 -6.11 10.59 -0.62
N HIS A 224 -6.90 10.02 0.30
CA HIS A 224 -7.13 10.56 1.64
C HIS A 224 -5.86 10.54 2.49
N TRP A 225 -5.05 9.48 2.37
CA TRP A 225 -3.77 9.39 3.05
C TRP A 225 -2.81 10.50 2.62
N VAL A 226 -2.64 10.73 1.32
CA VAL A 226 -1.78 11.82 0.81
C VAL A 226 -2.36 13.19 1.19
N MET A 227 -3.67 13.40 1.04
CA MET A 227 -4.35 14.66 1.39
C MET A 227 -4.33 14.99 2.89
N SER A 228 -4.02 14.03 3.77
CA SER A 228 -3.90 14.25 5.22
C SER A 228 -2.85 15.30 5.60
N ARG A 229 -2.00 15.72 4.65
CA ARG A 229 -0.94 16.72 4.80
C ARG A 229 -1.21 18.05 4.10
N ASP A 230 -2.48 18.40 3.94
CA ASP A 230 -2.92 19.68 3.36
C ASP A 230 -2.33 19.93 1.95
N VAL A 231 -2.31 18.89 1.11
CA VAL A 231 -1.86 18.95 -0.29
C VAL A 231 -3.03 18.75 -1.26
N LEU A 232 -2.88 19.23 -2.50
CA LEU A 232 -3.83 18.94 -3.58
C LEU A 232 -3.41 17.68 -4.31
N VAL A 233 -4.31 16.70 -4.36
CA VAL A 233 -4.11 15.47 -5.12
C VAL A 233 -4.74 15.59 -6.50
N PHE A 234 -3.99 15.17 -7.53
CA PHE A 234 -4.45 15.09 -8.91
C PHE A 234 -4.31 13.65 -9.41
N MET A 235 -5.40 13.06 -9.89
CA MET A 235 -5.31 11.82 -10.65
C MET A 235 -4.63 12.11 -11.99
N ILE A 236 -3.59 11.36 -12.32
CA ILE A 236 -2.94 11.40 -13.63
C ILE A 236 -3.57 10.27 -14.48
N PRO A 237 -4.33 10.61 -15.53
CA PRO A 237 -4.88 9.60 -16.44
C PRO A 237 -3.80 9.11 -17.41
N THR A 238 -4.04 7.95 -18.02
CA THR A 238 -3.32 7.55 -19.22
C THR A 238 -3.52 8.59 -20.32
N VAL A 239 -2.44 8.87 -21.03
CA VAL A 239 -2.45 9.82 -22.14
C VAL A 239 -2.39 9.04 -23.44
N ASP A 240 -3.45 9.14 -24.23
CA ASP A 240 -3.47 8.60 -25.59
C ASP A 240 -3.02 9.69 -26.58
N THR A 241 -1.78 9.58 -27.05
CA THR A 241 -1.22 10.49 -28.07
C THR A 241 -1.52 10.04 -29.50
N GLN A 242 -2.06 8.83 -29.68
CA GLN A 242 -2.33 8.23 -31.00
C GLN A 242 -3.83 7.99 -31.26
N GLY A 243 -4.68 8.37 -30.32
CA GLY A 243 -6.13 8.21 -30.41
C GLY A 243 -6.70 8.84 -31.68
N GLN A 244 -7.40 8.03 -32.47
CA GLN A 244 -7.95 8.44 -33.76
C GLN A 244 -9.10 9.46 -33.66
N LEU A 245 -9.66 9.64 -32.46
CA LEU A 245 -10.82 10.51 -32.23
C LEU A 245 -10.41 11.89 -31.68
N HIS A 246 -9.51 11.93 -30.69
CA HIS A 246 -9.09 13.18 -30.03
C HIS A 246 -7.61 13.12 -29.65
N PRO A 247 -6.69 13.44 -30.58
CA PRO A 247 -5.27 13.47 -30.27
C PRO A 247 -4.97 14.59 -29.26
N SER A 248 -4.29 14.25 -28.16
CA SER A 248 -3.78 15.22 -27.20
C SER A 248 -2.31 15.53 -27.47
N HIS A 249 -1.93 16.80 -27.39
CA HIS A 249 -0.52 17.20 -27.41
C HIS A 249 0.12 17.17 -26.01
N ILE A 250 -0.69 17.02 -24.97
CA ILE A 250 -0.21 16.84 -23.59
C ILE A 250 0.49 15.49 -23.51
N ARG A 251 1.69 15.47 -22.91
CA ARG A 251 2.50 14.27 -22.66
C ARG A 251 2.63 14.04 -21.16
N LEU A 252 3.11 12.87 -20.76
CA LEU A 252 3.41 12.59 -19.35
C LEU A 252 4.49 13.55 -18.78
N HIS A 253 5.40 14.02 -19.64
CA HIS A 253 6.33 15.11 -19.36
C HIS A 253 5.65 16.37 -18.81
N ASP A 254 4.49 16.76 -19.36
CA ASP A 254 3.77 17.97 -18.95
C ASP A 254 3.16 17.81 -17.55
N TYR A 255 2.69 16.60 -17.21
CA TYR A 255 2.26 16.29 -15.84
C TYR A 255 3.41 16.41 -14.88
N ALA A 256 4.55 15.78 -15.21
CA ALA A 256 5.76 15.91 -14.42
C ALA A 256 6.12 17.39 -14.24
N LYS A 257 6.05 18.23 -15.28
CA LYS A 257 6.32 19.67 -15.19
C LYS A 257 5.40 20.43 -14.22
N HIS A 258 4.12 20.10 -14.18
CA HIS A 258 3.11 20.86 -13.43
C HIS A 258 2.80 20.35 -12.02
N LEU A 259 3.27 19.15 -11.68
CA LEU A 259 3.08 18.52 -10.37
C LEU A 259 4.38 18.55 -9.57
N ASP A 260 4.27 18.56 -8.24
CA ASP A 260 5.40 18.70 -7.32
C ASP A 260 5.96 17.34 -6.86
N GLY A 261 5.24 16.24 -7.11
CA GLY A 261 5.66 14.87 -6.79
C GLY A 261 4.68 13.82 -7.32
N LEU A 262 5.10 12.55 -7.34
CA LEU A 262 4.33 11.42 -7.85
C LEU A 262 4.13 10.34 -6.79
N VAL A 263 2.92 9.81 -6.70
CA VAL A 263 2.59 8.58 -5.96
C VAL A 263 2.11 7.52 -6.94
N LEU A 264 2.73 6.35 -6.90
CA LEU A 264 2.33 5.15 -7.64
C LEU A 264 1.54 4.25 -6.69
N GLN A 265 0.23 4.15 -6.90
CA GLN A 265 -0.66 3.37 -6.03
C GLN A 265 -0.61 1.87 -6.34
N GLY A 266 -1.11 1.06 -5.40
CA GLY A 266 -1.24 -0.39 -5.55
C GLY A 266 -2.15 -0.83 -6.71
N GLY A 267 -2.30 -2.14 -6.87
CA GLY A 267 -3.29 -2.75 -7.77
C GLY A 267 -2.80 -4.03 -8.43
N ALA A 268 -3.35 -4.34 -9.61
CA ALA A 268 -3.08 -5.58 -10.34
C ALA A 268 -1.60 -5.78 -10.68
N ASP A 269 -1.14 -7.03 -10.71
CA ASP A 269 0.25 -7.46 -10.92
C ASP A 269 0.99 -6.70 -12.02
N VAL A 270 2.30 -6.50 -11.81
CA VAL A 270 3.20 -6.04 -12.87
C VAL A 270 3.39 -7.19 -13.85
N ALA A 271 3.19 -6.93 -15.14
CA ALA A 271 3.28 -7.96 -16.17
C ALA A 271 4.73 -8.49 -16.27
N PRO A 272 4.95 -9.82 -16.27
CA PRO A 272 6.30 -10.40 -16.39
C PRO A 272 7.09 -9.92 -17.61
N LEU A 273 6.39 -9.69 -18.72
CA LEU A 273 6.99 -9.14 -19.95
C LEU A 273 7.63 -7.76 -19.75
N THR A 274 7.16 -6.98 -18.76
CA THR A 274 7.68 -5.66 -18.43
C THR A 274 9.12 -5.73 -17.88
N TYR A 275 9.49 -6.82 -17.22
CA TYR A 275 10.86 -7.10 -16.75
C TYR A 275 11.52 -8.27 -17.49
N SER A 276 11.12 -8.48 -18.74
CA SER A 276 11.71 -9.48 -19.67
C SER A 276 11.59 -10.94 -19.22
N GLU A 277 10.57 -11.27 -18.43
CA GLU A 277 10.22 -12.65 -18.08
C GLU A 277 8.90 -13.07 -18.75
N VAL A 278 8.62 -14.38 -18.76
CA VAL A 278 7.35 -14.95 -19.23
C VAL A 278 6.48 -15.30 -18.03
N ALA A 279 5.17 -15.07 -18.15
CA ALA A 279 4.24 -15.44 -17.09
C ALA A 279 4.29 -16.95 -16.82
N THR A 280 4.53 -17.33 -15.57
CA THR A 280 4.57 -18.73 -15.13
C THR A 280 3.17 -19.34 -15.12
N ARG A 281 2.13 -18.51 -14.98
CA ARG A 281 0.72 -18.89 -15.08
C ARG A 281 -0.10 -17.88 -15.87
N HIS A 282 -1.19 -18.33 -16.47
CA HIS A 282 -2.04 -17.49 -17.31
C HIS A 282 -2.78 -16.41 -16.52
N GLU A 283 -3.10 -16.65 -15.26
CA GLU A 283 -3.73 -15.68 -14.36
C GLU A 283 -2.80 -14.52 -13.97
N TRP A 284 -1.48 -14.69 -14.08
CA TRP A 284 -0.45 -13.71 -13.66
C TRP A 284 0.15 -12.93 -14.82
N GLN A 285 -0.65 -12.67 -15.86
CA GLN A 285 -0.20 -11.88 -17.02
C GLN A 285 0.04 -10.41 -16.69
N GLY A 286 -0.53 -9.92 -15.58
CA GLY A 286 -0.45 -8.53 -15.15
C GLY A 286 -1.10 -7.53 -16.12
N ASP A 287 -0.92 -6.24 -15.85
CA ASP A 287 -1.45 -5.15 -16.66
C ASP A 287 -0.35 -4.39 -17.40
N ARG A 288 0.11 -4.94 -18.53
CA ARG A 288 1.17 -4.33 -19.33
C ARG A 288 0.83 -2.92 -19.82
N MET A 289 -0.44 -2.62 -20.08
CA MET A 289 -0.86 -1.29 -20.52
C MET A 289 -0.66 -0.26 -19.42
N ARG A 290 -1.03 -0.61 -18.18
CA ARG A 290 -0.77 0.21 -17.00
C ARG A 290 0.73 0.33 -16.73
N ASP A 291 1.48 -0.76 -16.84
CA ASP A 291 2.93 -0.78 -16.63
C ASP A 291 3.65 0.23 -17.51
N MET A 292 3.41 0.21 -18.83
CA MET A 292 4.10 1.11 -19.76
C MET A 292 3.82 2.58 -19.45
N TYR A 293 2.56 2.91 -19.16
CA TYR A 293 2.14 4.25 -18.77
C TYR A 293 2.85 4.72 -17.48
N GLU A 294 2.86 3.90 -16.43
CA GLU A 294 3.45 4.31 -15.16
C GLU A 294 4.98 4.28 -15.18
N LEU A 295 5.61 3.43 -16.01
CA LEU A 295 7.05 3.46 -16.25
C LEU A 295 7.48 4.75 -16.95
N GLU A 296 6.76 5.18 -17.98
CA GLU A 296 7.01 6.46 -18.64
C GLU A 296 6.78 7.62 -17.66
N LEU A 297 5.73 7.56 -16.85
CA LEU A 297 5.48 8.57 -15.82
C LEU A 297 6.60 8.63 -14.78
N LEU A 298 7.06 7.48 -14.27
CA LEU A 298 8.19 7.41 -13.35
C LEU A 298 9.44 8.02 -13.99
N HIS A 299 9.74 7.66 -15.23
CA HIS A 299 10.89 8.21 -15.97
C HIS A 299 10.84 9.73 -16.05
N GLU A 300 9.69 10.31 -16.44
CA GLU A 300 9.53 11.76 -16.55
C GLU A 300 9.68 12.50 -15.21
N PHE A 301 9.23 11.91 -14.09
CA PHE A 301 9.44 12.49 -12.76
C PHE A 301 10.89 12.37 -12.29
N VAL A 302 11.55 11.24 -12.55
CA VAL A 302 12.98 11.04 -12.21
C VAL A 302 13.86 12.03 -12.98
N GLU A 303 13.65 12.18 -14.30
CA GLU A 303 14.41 13.12 -15.15
C GLU A 303 14.27 14.57 -14.68
N GLN A 304 13.11 14.95 -14.13
CA GLN A 304 12.88 16.28 -13.57
C GLN A 304 13.33 16.42 -12.11
N GLY A 305 13.95 15.38 -11.53
CA GLY A 305 14.41 15.37 -10.14
C GLY A 305 13.28 15.44 -9.12
N LYS A 306 12.06 15.06 -9.50
CA LYS A 306 10.87 15.14 -8.63
C LYS A 306 10.74 13.89 -7.77
N PRO A 307 10.18 14.02 -6.55
CA PRO A 307 10.08 12.89 -5.65
C PRO A 307 9.01 11.90 -6.11
N ILE A 308 9.25 10.62 -5.84
CA ILE A 308 8.34 9.51 -6.16
C ILE A 308 8.15 8.62 -4.93
N LEU A 309 6.91 8.24 -4.66
CA LEU A 309 6.55 7.27 -3.63
C LEU A 309 5.72 6.14 -4.25
N GLY A 310 6.19 4.90 -4.17
CA GLY A 310 5.47 3.73 -4.64
C GLY A 310 4.89 2.92 -3.49
N VAL A 311 3.64 2.49 -3.61
CA VAL A 311 2.93 1.66 -2.62
C VAL A 311 2.54 0.33 -3.24
N CYS A 312 2.87 -0.77 -2.56
CA CYS A 312 2.67 -2.15 -2.99
C CYS A 312 3.19 -2.38 -4.42
N ARG A 313 2.29 -2.51 -5.40
CA ARG A 313 2.63 -2.57 -6.81
C ARG A 313 3.52 -1.40 -7.27
N GLY A 314 3.35 -0.19 -6.73
CA GLY A 314 4.21 0.95 -7.02
C GLY A 314 5.67 0.73 -6.63
N CYS A 315 5.93 0.01 -5.52
CA CYS A 315 7.27 -0.41 -5.12
C CYS A 315 7.89 -1.37 -6.15
N GLN A 316 7.12 -2.36 -6.57
CA GLN A 316 7.53 -3.34 -7.58
C GLN A 316 7.85 -2.66 -8.92
N LEU A 317 7.00 -1.71 -9.34
CA LEU A 317 7.21 -0.97 -10.58
C LEU A 317 8.46 -0.08 -10.52
N ILE A 318 8.76 0.55 -9.38
CA ILE A 318 10.02 1.27 -9.16
C ILE A 318 11.21 0.33 -9.36
N ASN A 319 11.17 -0.87 -8.78
CA ASN A 319 12.24 -1.85 -8.96
C ASN A 319 12.46 -2.21 -10.44
N VAL A 320 11.36 -2.50 -11.14
CA VAL A 320 11.37 -2.85 -12.57
C VAL A 320 11.87 -1.69 -13.44
N ALA A 321 11.48 -0.44 -13.14
CA ALA A 321 11.94 0.74 -13.85
C ALA A 321 13.46 0.90 -13.82
N PHE A 322 14.11 0.49 -12.73
CA PHE A 322 15.56 0.50 -12.60
C PHE A 322 16.23 -0.81 -13.04
N GLY A 323 15.49 -1.72 -13.68
CA GLY A 323 15.99 -2.95 -14.28
C GLY A 323 16.02 -4.16 -13.34
N GLY A 324 15.29 -4.12 -12.24
CA GLY A 324 15.09 -5.27 -11.36
C GLY A 324 14.04 -6.25 -11.89
N THR A 325 13.89 -7.39 -11.23
CA THR A 325 12.88 -8.42 -11.52
C THR A 325 12.05 -8.75 -10.28
N LEU A 326 10.93 -9.46 -10.47
CA LEU A 326 9.99 -9.82 -9.41
C LEU A 326 9.88 -11.34 -9.26
N HIS A 327 9.54 -11.78 -8.06
CA HIS A 327 8.88 -13.07 -7.84
C HIS A 327 7.44 -12.91 -8.34
N GLN A 328 7.03 -13.79 -9.24
CA GLN A 328 5.69 -13.72 -9.85
C GLN A 328 4.63 -14.19 -8.86
N ASP A 329 5.02 -15.06 -7.93
CA ASP A 329 4.19 -15.50 -6.83
C ASP A 329 5.08 -16.03 -5.69
N ILE A 330 5.05 -15.37 -4.53
CA ILE A 330 5.84 -15.71 -3.34
C ILE A 330 5.57 -17.15 -2.92
N ALA A 331 4.30 -17.58 -2.92
CA ALA A 331 3.92 -18.91 -2.46
C ALA A 331 4.55 -20.04 -3.29
N THR A 332 4.82 -19.82 -4.57
CA THR A 332 5.42 -20.81 -5.47
C THR A 332 6.92 -20.60 -5.69
N ASP A 333 7.38 -19.36 -5.77
CA ASP A 333 8.79 -19.03 -6.01
C ASP A 333 9.64 -19.09 -4.73
N LEU A 334 9.02 -18.90 -3.55
CA LEU A 334 9.65 -18.91 -2.23
C LEU A 334 8.83 -19.80 -1.26
N PRO A 335 8.92 -21.14 -1.35
CA PRO A 335 8.05 -22.05 -0.58
C PRO A 335 8.16 -21.95 0.95
N GLU A 336 9.29 -21.43 1.45
CA GLU A 336 9.55 -21.23 2.88
C GLU A 336 9.08 -19.85 3.39
N ALA A 337 8.61 -18.98 2.50
CA ALA A 337 8.11 -17.66 2.86
C ALA A 337 6.76 -17.75 3.58
N ILE A 338 6.50 -16.78 4.44
CA ILE A 338 5.19 -16.69 5.09
C ILE A 338 4.13 -16.22 4.09
N PRO A 339 2.84 -16.45 4.33
CA PRO A 339 1.79 -15.89 3.48
C PRO A 339 1.73 -14.35 3.54
N HIS A 340 2.17 -13.68 2.47
CA HIS A 340 2.04 -12.22 2.29
C HIS A 340 0.66 -11.76 1.79
N VAL A 341 -0.24 -12.72 1.54
CA VAL A 341 -1.67 -12.47 1.34
C VAL A 341 -2.44 -13.67 1.89
N THR A 342 -3.53 -13.40 2.62
CA THR A 342 -4.40 -14.44 3.20
C THR A 342 -5.87 -14.07 3.03
N GLU A 343 -6.77 -14.99 3.38
CA GLU A 343 -8.22 -14.74 3.34
C GLU A 343 -8.67 -13.61 4.27
N THR A 344 -7.88 -13.29 5.31
CA THR A 344 -8.16 -12.18 6.22
C THR A 344 -7.72 -10.81 5.66
N TYR A 345 -7.09 -10.81 4.47
CA TYR A 345 -6.72 -9.69 3.59
C TYR A 345 -6.16 -8.48 4.37
N GLU A 346 -7.02 -7.57 4.82
CA GLU A 346 -6.64 -6.36 5.56
C GLU A 346 -5.97 -6.63 6.92
N HIS A 347 -6.23 -7.78 7.54
CA HIS A 347 -5.66 -8.13 8.85
C HIS A 347 -4.34 -8.90 8.75
N ASN A 348 -3.94 -9.29 7.54
CA ASN A 348 -2.67 -9.98 7.34
C ASN A 348 -1.50 -9.03 7.61
N ARG A 349 -0.51 -9.49 8.38
CA ARG A 349 0.58 -8.64 8.87
C ARG A 349 1.82 -9.46 9.20
N HIS A 350 2.97 -8.81 9.15
CA HIS A 350 4.25 -9.38 9.57
C HIS A 350 5.17 -8.29 10.12
N THR A 351 6.29 -8.70 10.71
CA THR A 351 7.28 -7.78 11.23
C THR A 351 8.32 -7.41 10.17
N LEU A 352 8.99 -6.27 10.38
CA LEU A 352 10.08 -5.81 9.52
C LEU A 352 11.43 -5.88 10.23
N THR A 353 12.48 -6.07 9.45
CA THR A 353 13.85 -5.76 9.83
C THR A 353 14.42 -4.68 8.90
N PHE A 354 15.23 -3.80 9.47
CA PHE A 354 15.89 -2.74 8.72
C PHE A 354 17.37 -3.06 8.56
N PRO A 355 17.93 -3.07 7.33
CA PRO A 355 19.37 -3.17 7.12
C PRO A 355 20.14 -2.04 7.82
N GLU A 356 21.41 -2.31 8.16
CA GLU A 356 22.29 -1.27 8.70
C GLU A 356 22.40 -0.09 7.73
N GLY A 357 22.25 1.12 8.25
CA GLY A 357 22.27 2.34 7.44
C GLY A 357 20.99 2.64 6.65
N SER A 358 19.90 1.86 6.85
CA SER A 358 18.59 2.13 6.26
C SER A 358 18.15 3.58 6.51
N SER A 359 17.90 4.32 5.43
CA SER A 359 17.39 5.69 5.47
C SER A 359 15.95 5.73 5.98
N LEU A 360 15.18 4.68 5.69
CA LEU A 360 13.84 4.48 6.24
C LEU A 360 13.87 4.32 7.76
N ALA A 361 14.77 3.50 8.29
CA ALA A 361 14.90 3.34 9.75
C ALA A 361 15.27 4.67 10.44
N GLN A 362 16.19 5.43 9.86
CA GLN A 362 16.56 6.77 10.35
C GLN A 362 15.38 7.74 10.33
N MET A 363 14.53 7.64 9.32
CA MET A 363 13.35 8.49 9.13
C MET A 363 12.24 8.18 10.13
N LEU A 364 12.02 6.90 10.41
CA LEU A 364 11.00 6.43 11.36
C LEU A 364 11.45 6.63 12.81
N GLY A 365 12.76 6.64 13.06
CA GLY A 365 13.33 6.66 14.40
C GLY A 365 13.28 5.29 15.08
N PRO A 366 13.59 5.21 16.39
CA PRO A 366 13.56 3.95 17.12
C PRO A 366 12.15 3.35 17.17
N VAL A 367 12.02 2.09 16.72
CA VAL A 367 10.79 1.30 16.79
C VAL A 367 11.15 -0.07 17.35
N ASP A 368 10.50 -0.50 18.43
CA ASP A 368 10.82 -1.78 19.10
C ASP A 368 10.51 -2.98 18.19
N VAL A 369 9.29 -3.03 17.65
CA VAL A 369 8.83 -4.07 16.74
C VAL A 369 8.01 -3.42 15.61
N PRO A 370 8.60 -3.15 14.44
CA PRO A 370 7.87 -2.56 13.32
C PRO A 370 6.94 -3.62 12.69
N ILE A 371 5.63 -3.40 12.76
CA ILE A 371 4.61 -4.28 12.19
C ILE A 371 3.93 -3.56 11.02
N VAL A 372 3.73 -4.24 9.91
CA VAL A 372 3.01 -3.71 8.74
C VAL A 372 1.95 -4.68 8.25
N ASN A 373 0.95 -4.18 7.54
CA ASN A 373 0.00 -5.03 6.84
C ASN A 373 0.61 -5.62 5.57
N SER A 374 0.04 -6.72 5.07
CA SER A 374 0.60 -7.45 3.94
C SER A 374 -0.49 -7.99 3.03
N ILE A 375 -0.53 -7.45 1.81
CA ILE A 375 -1.56 -7.75 0.80
C ILE A 375 -0.89 -7.80 -0.57
N HIS A 376 0.02 -8.75 -0.74
CA HIS A 376 0.71 -8.95 -2.00
C HIS A 376 1.14 -10.41 -2.15
N HIS A 377 1.12 -10.90 -3.38
CA HIS A 377 1.71 -12.20 -3.71
C HIS A 377 2.92 -12.06 -4.65
N GLN A 378 3.17 -10.88 -5.23
CA GLN A 378 4.42 -10.55 -5.90
C GLN A 378 5.38 -9.83 -4.94
N SER A 379 6.68 -9.97 -5.17
CA SER A 379 7.73 -9.25 -4.44
C SER A 379 8.97 -9.01 -5.30
N VAL A 380 9.90 -8.18 -4.82
CA VAL A 380 11.18 -7.96 -5.50
C VAL A 380 12.05 -9.22 -5.41
N LYS A 381 12.53 -9.71 -6.57
CA LYS A 381 13.45 -10.85 -6.70
C LYS A 381 14.88 -10.39 -6.90
N THR A 382 15.12 -9.65 -7.98
CA THR A 382 16.41 -9.00 -8.25
C THR A 382 16.24 -7.50 -8.09
N LEU A 383 17.07 -6.90 -7.24
CA LEU A 383 17.04 -5.46 -7.03
C LEU A 383 17.59 -4.73 -8.26
N GLY A 384 16.87 -3.70 -8.71
CA GLY A 384 17.29 -2.84 -9.82
C GLY A 384 18.53 -2.01 -9.51
N ARG A 385 19.08 -1.38 -10.56
CA ARG A 385 20.32 -0.60 -10.46
C ARG A 385 20.15 0.61 -9.56
N ASP A 386 21.21 0.90 -8.80
CA ASP A 386 21.28 2.05 -7.88
C ASP A 386 20.20 2.08 -6.79
N LEU A 387 19.42 1.02 -6.63
CA LEU A 387 18.51 0.85 -5.51
C LEU A 387 19.24 0.28 -4.29
N SER A 388 18.72 0.57 -3.10
CA SER A 388 19.02 -0.12 -1.84
C SER A 388 17.76 -0.74 -1.26
N VAL A 389 17.91 -1.85 -0.55
CA VAL A 389 16.87 -2.40 0.31
C VAL A 389 16.82 -1.57 1.59
N GLU A 390 15.62 -1.12 1.96
CA GLU A 390 15.39 -0.29 3.15
C GLU A 390 14.70 -1.04 4.28
N ALA A 391 13.93 -2.09 3.96
CA ALA A 391 13.29 -2.99 4.91
C ALA A 391 13.06 -4.36 4.27
N MET A 392 13.04 -5.41 5.10
CA MET A 392 12.70 -6.78 4.71
C MET A 392 11.73 -7.37 5.74
N CYS A 393 10.90 -8.33 5.34
CA CYS A 393 10.17 -9.17 6.30
C CYS A 393 11.17 -9.85 7.23
N ALA A 394 10.90 -9.81 8.53
CA ALA A 394 11.83 -10.35 9.53
C ALA A 394 11.91 -11.88 9.48
N GLU A 395 10.81 -12.52 9.09
CA GLU A 395 10.60 -13.95 9.14
C GLU A 395 11.21 -14.68 7.93
N ASP A 396 11.10 -14.11 6.72
CA ASP A 396 11.53 -14.77 5.48
C ASP A 396 12.49 -13.96 4.60
N GLY A 397 12.76 -12.70 4.94
CA GLY A 397 13.68 -11.84 4.20
C GLY A 397 13.13 -11.27 2.89
N VAL A 398 11.83 -11.42 2.60
CA VAL A 398 11.19 -10.77 1.45
C VAL A 398 11.41 -9.25 1.52
N VAL A 399 11.79 -8.63 0.40
CA VAL A 399 12.05 -7.18 0.34
C VAL A 399 10.75 -6.40 0.46
N GLU A 400 10.69 -5.54 1.47
CA GLU A 400 9.49 -4.78 1.85
C GLU A 400 9.61 -3.28 1.58
N ALA A 401 10.82 -2.74 1.50
CA ALA A 401 11.01 -1.37 1.06
C ALA A 401 12.31 -1.20 0.28
N ILE A 402 12.29 -0.28 -0.69
CA ILE A 402 13.43 0.06 -1.55
C ILE A 402 13.61 1.57 -1.68
N ARG A 403 14.84 2.00 -1.98
CA ARG A 403 15.20 3.40 -2.18
C ARG A 403 16.14 3.58 -3.35
N TYR A 404 15.86 4.54 -4.22
CA TYR A 404 16.80 4.94 -5.27
C TYR A 404 17.80 5.96 -4.72
N ARG A 405 19.09 5.65 -4.87
CA ARG A 405 20.17 6.39 -4.21
C ARG A 405 20.60 7.67 -4.93
N LYS A 406 20.17 7.87 -6.18
CA LYS A 406 20.56 9.03 -7.00
C LYS A 406 19.50 10.14 -7.06
N ALA A 407 18.47 10.08 -6.24
CA ALA A 407 17.45 11.13 -6.14
C ALA A 407 17.18 11.52 -4.69
N PRO A 408 16.76 12.78 -4.41
CA PRO A 408 16.42 13.23 -3.06
C PRO A 408 15.32 12.41 -2.41
N PHE A 409 14.33 11.94 -3.20
CA PHE A 409 13.31 11.03 -2.71
C PHE A 409 12.68 10.18 -3.81
N VAL A 410 13.07 8.91 -3.91
CA VAL A 410 12.34 7.90 -4.69
C VAL A 410 12.33 6.61 -3.87
N MET A 411 11.18 6.28 -3.28
CA MET A 411 11.03 5.17 -2.33
C MET A 411 9.82 4.31 -2.67
N GLY A 412 9.96 2.99 -2.54
CA GLY A 412 8.87 2.04 -2.62
C GLY A 412 8.64 1.36 -1.28
N LEU A 413 7.39 1.23 -0.86
CA LEU A 413 6.93 0.43 0.28
C LEU A 413 6.02 -0.67 -0.25
N GLN A 414 6.22 -1.91 0.17
CA GLN A 414 5.45 -3.06 -0.30
C GLN A 414 4.12 -3.23 0.46
N TRP A 415 4.04 -2.75 1.70
CA TRP A 415 2.79 -2.66 2.47
C TRP A 415 1.94 -1.44 2.08
N HIS A 416 0.74 -1.33 2.67
CA HIS A 416 -0.24 -0.29 2.39
C HIS A 416 -0.41 0.65 3.59
N PRO A 417 0.41 1.72 3.73
CA PRO A 417 0.30 2.69 4.82
C PRO A 417 -1.03 3.47 4.84
N GLU A 418 -1.80 3.42 3.76
CA GLU A 418 -3.10 4.08 3.59
C GLU A 418 -4.27 3.32 4.22
N PHE A 419 -4.08 2.07 4.66
CA PHE A 419 -5.17 1.23 5.24
C PHE A 419 -5.35 1.39 6.75
N HIS A 420 -4.45 2.10 7.43
CA HIS A 420 -4.52 2.29 8.88
C HIS A 420 -4.26 3.74 9.27
N ARG A 421 -4.73 4.08 10.46
CA ARG A 421 -4.49 5.40 11.03
C ARG A 421 -3.07 5.51 11.56
N ALA A 422 -2.40 6.60 11.19
CA ALA A 422 -1.15 7.02 11.79
C ALA A 422 -1.25 7.06 13.33
N GLY A 423 -0.23 6.54 14.02
CA GLY A 423 -0.15 6.52 15.48
C GLY A 423 -1.05 5.51 16.19
N GLY A 424 -1.67 4.58 15.46
CA GLY A 424 -2.29 3.40 16.07
C GLY A 424 -1.24 2.48 16.72
N PRO A 425 -1.59 1.72 17.77
CA PRO A 425 -0.62 0.85 18.46
C PRO A 425 -0.24 -0.40 17.65
N GLU A 426 -0.93 -0.68 16.55
CA GLU A 426 -0.85 -1.96 15.85
C GLU A 426 0.11 -1.96 14.65
N PHE A 427 0.19 -0.84 13.92
CA PHE A 427 0.96 -0.74 12.69
C PHE A 427 1.97 0.40 12.76
N LEU A 428 3.06 0.22 12.02
CA LEU A 428 4.14 1.19 11.87
C LEU A 428 3.60 2.54 11.38
N ASP A 429 3.88 3.60 12.13
CA ASP A 429 3.49 4.96 11.73
C ASP A 429 4.32 5.44 10.53
N CYS A 430 3.71 5.44 9.36
CA CYS A 430 4.33 5.88 8.11
C CYS A 430 4.23 7.40 7.87
N THR A 431 3.75 8.17 8.86
CA THR A 431 3.77 9.64 8.86
C THR A 431 5.11 10.23 8.43
N PRO A 432 6.26 9.81 8.99
CA PRO A 432 7.55 10.39 8.62
C PRO A 432 7.90 10.16 7.15
N VAL A 433 7.46 9.05 6.55
CA VAL A 433 7.67 8.76 5.13
C VAL A 433 6.97 9.78 4.25
N LEU A 434 5.68 10.00 4.51
CA LEU A 434 4.89 10.99 3.77
C LEU A 434 5.46 12.41 3.98
N ASP A 435 5.89 12.76 5.19
CA ASP A 435 6.49 14.07 5.46
C ASP A 435 7.80 14.29 4.70
N ASN A 436 8.65 13.25 4.59
CA ASN A 436 9.91 13.34 3.86
C ASN A 436 9.66 13.41 2.34
N PHE A 437 8.68 12.69 1.82
CA PHE A 437 8.24 12.81 0.43
C PHE A 437 7.79 14.24 0.11
N LEU A 438 6.94 14.83 0.96
CA LEU A 438 6.42 16.19 0.76
C LEU A 438 7.48 17.26 1.00
N ARG A 439 8.44 17.03 1.92
CA ARG A 439 9.59 17.91 2.08
C ARG A 439 10.42 17.93 0.80
N ALA A 440 10.74 16.77 0.24
CA ALA A 440 11.44 16.68 -1.04
C ALA A 440 10.65 17.39 -2.16
N ALA A 441 9.32 17.24 -2.19
CA ALA A 441 8.47 17.92 -3.18
C ALA A 441 8.54 19.45 -3.09
N ARG A 442 8.71 20.00 -1.88
CA ARG A 442 8.92 21.44 -1.68
C ARG A 442 10.31 21.87 -2.13
N GLU A 443 11.32 21.06 -1.86
CA GLU A 443 12.72 21.36 -2.20
C GLU A 443 13.01 21.30 -3.70
N THR A 444 12.31 20.44 -4.42
CA THR A 444 12.46 20.25 -5.89
C THR A 444 11.47 21.07 -6.70
N ARG A 445 10.73 21.97 -6.04
CA ARG A 445 9.76 22.85 -6.70
C ARG A 445 10.48 24.06 -7.31
N PHE A 446 10.38 24.20 -8.62
CA PHE A 446 10.95 25.34 -9.38
C PHE A 446 9.87 26.29 -9.88
#